data_AF-A0A1G8YCR1-F1
#
_entry.id   AF-A0A1G8YCR1-F1
#
_cell.length_a   1.000
_cell.length_b   1.000
_cell.length_c   1.000
_cell.angle_alpha   90.00
_cell.angle_beta   90.00
_cell.angle_gamma   90.00
#
_symmetry.space_group_name_H-M   'P 1'
#
loop_
_entity.id
_entity.type
_entity.pdbx_description
1 polymer ?
#
loop_
_entity_poly.entity_id
_entity_poly.type
_entity_poly.pdbx_seq_one_letter_code
_entity_poly.pdbx_strand_id
1 'polypeptide(L)'
;MEGQGHRKKYNTMELKIGFALIFVALIPLMFYWVFNNIAISKTFAELEEKKIQNELDHVGDIFAFKGEMLTKLIKDYAFFEDTYYKIEEKDKMWFDKNFKTPLYYEHSVDLALAINNNKEIIYEYGLWERDHTPLLEIEKIQNVFSATNKDRVLHGFITYDEDIYVMAIAPISPFNKGLKSNGILIFGKKLTPQMLLDIEREYGYSIYLYHKDDLIAPYTQSKKALVMKTYIKGMMDQLQEEKIMMTKQDKILSTTDIKDIDDGKIGELILISSRETYLSTLKIIYTNGFKAISISVVCILLLAFYLNKRMMKPLNTIKGDINNMTENQMLSHIKVEGPNEIMDLAKAFNEMVDNLHEEKKINEGLREKLEYDNLKTEFLGNISHELRTPLNVILGSIQLMELADRGIDSYGNQRKQAKVIKQNCYRLLKLANNLIDMTKIDSGFFQLNASKNNIVKVIEDTTLSVSDYMKNRDITLQFDTEVEEKYLICDPDKIERIILNLLSNAIKSTKPGGKIDIMVEDKDDRVIILIRDTGIGIPKHKQDIIFEKFRQVEDLLTRSCEGSGLGLPLTKALVEMHGGSISLESQCGKGSTFKIQLPVNYLEEDGEVKEEGLEPSQLERISIEFSDICCK
;
A
#
# COMPACT_ATOMS: atom_id res chain seq x y z
N MET A 1 33.44 15.99 -3.23
CA MET A 1 32.30 15.91 -4.17
C MET A 1 31.83 14.46 -4.22
N GLU A 2 31.03 14.04 -3.24
CA GLU A 2 30.37 12.73 -3.24
C GLU A 2 28.88 12.99 -3.46
N GLY A 3 28.42 12.70 -4.69
CA GLY A 3 27.02 12.83 -5.06
C GLY A 3 26.22 11.67 -4.45
N GLN A 4 25.47 11.96 -3.38
CA GLN A 4 24.41 11.10 -2.90
C GLN A 4 23.30 11.02 -3.97
N GLY A 5 23.30 9.92 -4.72
CA GLY A 5 22.19 9.55 -5.58
C GLY A 5 21.00 9.16 -4.72
N HIS A 6 20.05 10.08 -4.54
CA HIS A 6 18.69 9.76 -4.09
C HIS A 6 18.02 8.82 -5.12
N ARG A 7 18.21 7.51 -4.95
CA ARG A 7 17.33 6.51 -5.56
C ARG A 7 15.97 6.66 -4.88
N LYS A 8 15.03 7.32 -5.57
CA LYS A 8 13.59 7.21 -5.29
C LYS A 8 13.24 5.72 -5.21
N LYS A 9 13.10 5.18 -4.00
CA LYS A 9 12.45 3.88 -3.77
C LYS A 9 10.98 4.08 -4.17
N TYR A 10 10.67 3.82 -5.43
CA TYR A 10 9.27 3.68 -5.84
C TYR A 10 8.64 2.59 -4.97
N ASN A 11 7.49 2.92 -4.39
CA ASN A 11 6.75 2.08 -3.46
C ASN A 11 6.45 0.76 -4.19
N THR A 12 7.12 -0.34 -3.83
CA THR A 12 7.02 -1.63 -4.54
C THR A 12 5.60 -2.17 -4.59
N MET A 13 4.75 -1.73 -3.65
CA MET A 13 3.32 -2.05 -3.60
C MET A 13 2.50 -1.31 -4.66
N GLU A 14 2.77 -0.02 -4.92
CA GLU A 14 2.11 0.73 -5.99
C GLU A 14 2.45 0.14 -7.36
N LEU A 15 3.70 -0.30 -7.54
CA LEU A 15 4.13 -0.99 -8.75
C LEU A 15 3.37 -2.31 -8.95
N LYS A 16 3.23 -3.12 -7.90
CA LYS A 16 2.51 -4.41 -7.94
C LYS A 16 1.02 -4.25 -8.23
N ILE A 17 0.37 -3.24 -7.64
CA ILE A 17 -1.05 -2.95 -7.91
C ILE A 17 -1.22 -2.43 -9.35
N GLY A 18 -0.30 -1.59 -9.81
CA GLY A 18 -0.25 -1.15 -11.21
C GLY A 18 -0.16 -2.34 -12.18
N PHE A 19 0.73 -3.30 -11.91
CA PHE A 19 0.82 -4.54 -12.69
C PHE A 19 -0.45 -5.38 -12.65
N ALA A 20 -1.09 -5.52 -11.48
CA ALA A 20 -2.35 -6.25 -11.35
C ALA A 20 -3.48 -5.60 -12.16
N LEU A 21 -3.58 -4.27 -12.15
CA LEU A 21 -4.56 -3.52 -12.93
C LEU A 21 -4.32 -3.63 -14.43
N ILE A 22 -3.04 -3.62 -14.87
CA ILE A 22 -2.68 -3.88 -16.27
C ILE A 22 -3.11 -5.29 -16.68
N PHE A 23 -2.93 -6.29 -15.81
CA PHE A 23 -3.34 -7.67 -16.11
C PHE A 23 -4.85 -7.80 -16.28
N VAL A 24 -5.64 -7.12 -15.44
CA VAL A 24 -7.10 -7.03 -15.57
C VAL A 24 -7.49 -6.31 -16.88
N ALA A 25 -6.70 -5.33 -17.33
CA ALA A 25 -6.90 -4.64 -18.62
C ALA A 25 -6.74 -5.55 -19.83
N LEU A 26 -5.80 -6.50 -19.75
CA LEU A 26 -5.46 -7.37 -20.87
C LEU A 26 -6.53 -8.42 -21.15
N ILE A 27 -7.35 -8.79 -20.15
CA ILE A 27 -8.38 -9.82 -20.30
C ILE A 27 -9.46 -9.42 -21.35
N PRO A 28 -10.11 -8.24 -21.26
CA PRO A 28 -11.04 -7.78 -22.31
C PRO A 28 -10.40 -7.63 -23.69
N LEU A 29 -9.16 -7.14 -23.75
CA LEU A 29 -8.40 -6.98 -24.99
C LEU A 29 -8.13 -8.32 -25.66
N MET A 30 -7.69 -9.31 -24.88
CA MET A 30 -7.48 -10.67 -25.34
C MET A 30 -8.80 -11.31 -25.77
N PHE A 31 -9.88 -11.13 -25.00
CA PHE A 31 -11.20 -11.65 -25.36
C PHE A 31 -11.73 -11.02 -26.66
N TYR A 32 -11.57 -9.71 -26.82
CA TYR A 32 -11.90 -9.01 -28.07
C TYR A 32 -11.07 -9.55 -29.24
N TRP A 33 -9.76 -9.72 -29.05
CA TRP A 33 -8.87 -10.25 -30.08
C TRP A 33 -9.26 -11.69 -30.48
N VAL A 34 -9.52 -12.56 -29.51
CA VAL A 34 -9.96 -13.95 -29.74
C VAL A 34 -11.32 -13.98 -30.44
N PHE A 35 -12.30 -13.23 -29.94
CA PHE A 35 -13.65 -13.19 -30.50
C PHE A 35 -13.65 -12.65 -31.93
N ASN A 36 -12.87 -11.60 -32.20
CA ASN A 36 -12.76 -11.01 -33.53
C ASN A 36 -12.03 -11.94 -34.52
N ASN A 37 -10.90 -12.55 -34.12
CA ASN A 37 -10.08 -13.36 -35.03
C ASN A 37 -10.58 -14.79 -35.21
N ILE A 38 -11.21 -15.39 -34.20
CA ILE A 38 -11.58 -16.81 -34.25
C ILE A 38 -13.07 -16.98 -34.62
N ALA A 39 -13.96 -16.21 -33.98
CA ALA A 39 -15.40 -16.44 -34.13
C ALA A 39 -15.99 -15.64 -35.30
N ILE A 40 -15.71 -14.33 -35.37
CA ILE A 40 -16.35 -13.47 -36.36
C ILE A 40 -15.77 -13.69 -37.76
N SER A 41 -14.47 -13.51 -37.95
CA SER A 41 -13.87 -13.54 -39.30
C SER A 41 -14.14 -14.84 -40.05
N LYS A 42 -14.03 -15.98 -39.35
CA LYS A 42 -14.24 -17.31 -39.92
C LYS A 42 -15.72 -17.58 -40.21
N THR A 43 -16.61 -17.34 -39.25
CA THR A 43 -18.04 -17.57 -39.46
C THR A 43 -18.63 -16.65 -40.53
N PHE A 44 -18.14 -15.41 -40.63
CA PHE A 44 -18.60 -14.52 -41.71
C PHE A 44 -18.11 -14.95 -43.09
N ALA A 45 -16.89 -15.49 -43.21
CA ALA A 45 -16.43 -16.04 -44.48
C ALA A 45 -17.28 -17.24 -44.92
N GLU A 46 -17.60 -18.16 -43.99
CA GLU A 46 -18.50 -19.30 -44.26
C GLU A 46 -19.93 -18.85 -44.64
N LEU A 47 -20.46 -17.82 -43.98
CA LEU A 47 -21.76 -17.23 -44.32
C LEU A 47 -21.75 -16.52 -45.68
N GLU A 48 -20.65 -15.84 -46.02
CA GLU A 48 -20.47 -15.19 -47.33
C GLU A 48 -20.44 -16.24 -48.45
N GLU A 49 -19.68 -17.32 -48.29
CA GLU A 49 -19.63 -18.46 -49.21
C GLU A 49 -21.02 -19.10 -49.40
N LYS A 50 -21.72 -19.38 -48.30
CA LYS A 50 -23.07 -19.94 -48.35
C LYS A 50 -24.07 -18.99 -49.04
N LYS A 51 -23.96 -17.69 -48.80
CA LYS A 51 -24.80 -16.68 -49.47
C LYS A 51 -24.57 -16.71 -50.98
N ILE A 52 -23.31 -16.71 -51.43
CA ILE A 52 -22.97 -16.76 -52.85
C ILE A 52 -23.50 -18.04 -53.49
N GLN A 53 -23.37 -19.19 -52.82
CA GLN A 53 -23.91 -20.45 -53.33
C GLN A 53 -25.43 -20.39 -53.52
N ASN A 54 -26.16 -19.83 -52.54
CA ASN A 54 -27.60 -19.63 -52.68
C ASN A 54 -27.96 -18.68 -53.84
N GLU A 55 -27.16 -17.63 -54.07
CA GLU A 55 -27.36 -16.72 -55.21
C GLU A 55 -27.14 -17.45 -56.54
N LEU A 56 -26.10 -18.30 -56.64
CA LEU A 56 -25.85 -19.13 -57.83
C LEU A 56 -26.98 -20.13 -58.09
N ASP A 57 -27.46 -20.82 -57.04
CA ASP A 57 -28.57 -21.77 -57.15
C ASP A 57 -29.84 -21.05 -57.64
N HIS A 58 -30.14 -19.87 -57.09
CA HIS A 58 -31.28 -19.06 -57.50
C HIS A 58 -31.16 -18.56 -58.94
N VAL A 59 -29.96 -18.19 -59.40
CA VAL A 59 -29.72 -17.88 -60.81
C VAL A 59 -30.02 -19.10 -61.70
N GLY A 60 -29.58 -20.29 -61.28
CA GLY A 60 -29.94 -21.55 -61.95
C GLY A 60 -31.46 -21.75 -62.04
N ASP A 61 -32.17 -21.53 -60.93
CA ASP A 61 -33.63 -21.65 -60.86
C ASP A 61 -34.36 -20.65 -61.78
N ILE A 62 -33.88 -19.40 -61.89
CA ILE A 62 -34.44 -18.40 -62.83
C ILE A 62 -34.37 -18.93 -64.27
N PHE A 63 -33.22 -19.49 -64.65
CA PHE A 63 -33.02 -20.05 -65.98
C PHE A 63 -33.87 -21.31 -66.22
N ALA A 64 -33.96 -22.20 -65.23
CA ALA A 64 -34.84 -23.37 -65.28
C ALA A 64 -36.31 -22.96 -65.45
N PHE A 65 -36.75 -21.94 -64.70
CA PHE A 65 -38.11 -21.38 -64.80
C PHE A 65 -38.40 -20.80 -66.19
N LYS A 66 -37.43 -20.12 -66.84
CA LYS A 66 -37.61 -19.66 -68.23
C LYS A 66 -37.78 -20.85 -69.19
N GLY A 67 -37.08 -21.96 -68.97
CA GLY A 67 -37.28 -23.22 -69.69
C GLY A 67 -38.65 -23.87 -69.43
N GLU A 68 -39.15 -23.79 -68.20
CA GLU A 68 -40.49 -24.27 -67.83
C GLU A 68 -41.60 -23.42 -68.47
N MET A 69 -41.43 -22.10 -68.53
CA MET A 69 -42.36 -21.20 -69.24
C MET A 69 -42.45 -21.56 -70.72
N LEU A 70 -41.30 -21.85 -71.35
CA LEU A 70 -41.26 -22.32 -72.74
C LEU A 70 -41.90 -23.70 -72.90
N THR A 71 -41.72 -24.58 -71.90
CA THR A 71 -42.37 -25.90 -71.81
C THR A 71 -43.89 -25.79 -71.74
N LYS A 72 -44.42 -24.82 -71.00
CA LYS A 72 -45.86 -24.58 -70.92
C LYS A 72 -46.40 -24.11 -72.27
N LEU A 73 -45.73 -23.14 -72.88
CA LEU A 73 -46.09 -22.63 -74.20
C LEU A 73 -46.10 -23.74 -75.25
N ILE A 74 -45.04 -24.54 -75.35
CA ILE A 74 -44.95 -25.58 -76.39
C ILE A 74 -46.02 -26.66 -76.22
N LYS A 75 -46.43 -26.98 -74.98
CA LYS A 75 -47.55 -27.90 -74.74
C LYS A 75 -48.85 -27.37 -75.34
N ASP A 76 -49.15 -26.10 -75.13
CA ASP A 76 -50.38 -25.49 -75.66
C ASP A 76 -50.45 -25.62 -77.19
N TYR A 77 -49.31 -25.53 -77.88
CA TYR A 77 -49.22 -25.71 -79.34
C TYR A 77 -49.16 -27.18 -79.78
N ALA A 78 -48.47 -28.04 -79.03
CA ALA A 78 -48.26 -29.45 -79.36
C ALA A 78 -49.50 -30.33 -79.12
N PHE A 79 -50.37 -29.95 -78.17
CA PHE A 79 -51.64 -30.63 -77.88
C PHE A 79 -52.83 -30.09 -78.69
N PHE A 80 -52.62 -29.04 -79.49
CA PHE A 80 -53.66 -28.49 -80.35
C PHE A 80 -54.01 -29.50 -81.45
N GLU A 81 -55.29 -29.84 -81.59
CA GLU A 81 -55.75 -30.93 -82.46
C GLU A 81 -55.35 -30.71 -83.92
N ASP A 82 -55.41 -29.47 -84.40
CA ASP A 82 -54.96 -29.12 -85.75
C ASP A 82 -53.47 -29.37 -85.94
N THR A 83 -52.61 -29.14 -84.93
CA THR A 83 -51.16 -29.39 -85.04
C THR A 83 -50.87 -30.87 -85.36
N TYR A 84 -51.65 -31.79 -84.77
CA TYR A 84 -51.50 -33.23 -84.96
C TYR A 84 -51.87 -33.69 -86.38
N TYR A 85 -52.91 -33.12 -86.98
CA TYR A 85 -53.32 -33.48 -88.35
C TYR A 85 -52.47 -32.75 -89.39
N LYS A 86 -52.12 -31.49 -89.14
CA LYS A 86 -51.37 -30.66 -90.09
C LYS A 86 -49.93 -31.12 -90.28
N ILE A 87 -49.35 -31.80 -89.29
CA ILE A 87 -48.05 -32.45 -89.46
C ILE A 87 -48.12 -33.69 -90.35
N GLU A 88 -49.24 -34.42 -90.36
CA GLU A 88 -49.49 -35.55 -91.28
C GLU A 88 -49.72 -35.05 -92.72
N GLU A 89 -50.51 -33.98 -92.87
CA GLU A 89 -50.80 -33.33 -94.16
C GLU A 89 -49.60 -32.58 -94.76
N LYS A 90 -48.51 -32.41 -94.00
CA LYS A 90 -47.32 -31.61 -94.35
C LYS A 90 -47.66 -30.14 -94.72
N ASP A 91 -48.66 -29.56 -94.05
CA ASP A 91 -49.21 -28.22 -94.36
C ASP A 91 -48.35 -27.08 -93.80
N LYS A 92 -47.28 -26.73 -94.54
CA LYS A 92 -46.36 -25.64 -94.19
C LYS A 92 -47.03 -24.27 -94.04
N MET A 93 -48.06 -23.99 -94.85
CA MET A 93 -48.74 -22.68 -94.84
C MET A 93 -49.54 -22.49 -93.55
N TRP A 94 -50.15 -23.55 -93.03
CA TRP A 94 -50.84 -23.51 -91.74
C TRP A 94 -49.87 -23.22 -90.59
N PHE A 95 -48.70 -23.87 -90.55
CA PHE A 95 -47.70 -23.59 -89.53
C PHE A 95 -47.17 -22.15 -89.64
N ASP A 96 -46.85 -21.65 -90.84
CA ASP A 96 -46.38 -20.26 -90.99
C ASP A 96 -47.40 -19.23 -90.48
N LYS A 97 -48.69 -19.44 -90.76
CA LYS A 97 -49.76 -18.55 -90.28
C LYS A 97 -49.93 -18.57 -88.76
N ASN A 98 -49.85 -19.74 -88.13
CA ASN A 98 -50.19 -19.92 -86.72
C ASN A 98 -48.98 -19.84 -85.77
N PHE A 99 -47.77 -20.10 -86.27
CA PHE A 99 -46.55 -20.17 -85.45
C PHE A 99 -45.70 -18.91 -85.63
N LYS A 100 -45.42 -18.47 -86.86
CA LYS A 100 -44.43 -17.40 -87.12
C LYS A 100 -44.70 -16.09 -86.40
N THR A 101 -45.89 -15.51 -86.59
CA THR A 101 -46.21 -14.19 -86.04
C THR A 101 -46.48 -14.23 -84.53
N PRO A 102 -47.32 -15.16 -84.01
CA PRO A 102 -47.61 -15.23 -82.58
C PRO A 102 -46.38 -15.61 -81.74
N LEU A 103 -45.59 -16.60 -82.18
CA LEU A 103 -44.43 -17.06 -81.42
C LEU A 103 -43.36 -15.97 -81.30
N TYR A 104 -43.12 -15.19 -82.37
CA TYR A 104 -42.14 -14.10 -82.34
C TYR A 104 -42.59 -12.90 -81.52
N TYR A 105 -43.75 -12.33 -81.86
CA TYR A 105 -44.16 -11.03 -81.33
C TYR A 105 -44.82 -11.13 -79.95
N GLU A 106 -45.50 -12.24 -79.64
CA GLU A 106 -46.24 -12.38 -78.38
C GLU A 106 -45.46 -13.17 -77.32
N HIS A 107 -44.60 -14.10 -77.76
CA HIS A 107 -43.90 -15.01 -76.85
C HIS A 107 -42.36 -14.93 -76.91
N SER A 108 -41.81 -14.15 -77.85
CA SER A 108 -40.37 -13.99 -78.06
C SER A 108 -39.66 -15.34 -78.18
N VAL A 109 -40.25 -16.27 -78.95
CA VAL A 109 -39.62 -17.52 -79.36
C VAL A 109 -38.84 -17.23 -80.63
N ASP A 110 -37.55 -17.49 -80.59
CA ASP A 110 -36.62 -17.18 -81.67
C ASP A 110 -36.47 -18.32 -82.67
N LEU A 111 -36.88 -19.54 -82.29
CA LEU A 111 -36.74 -20.75 -83.09
C LEU A 111 -37.95 -21.67 -82.88
N ALA A 112 -38.51 -22.23 -83.95
CA ALA A 112 -39.51 -23.30 -83.85
C ALA A 112 -39.30 -24.36 -84.93
N LEU A 113 -39.48 -25.64 -84.58
CA LEU A 113 -39.31 -26.78 -85.48
C LEU A 113 -40.39 -27.83 -85.23
N ALA A 114 -41.04 -28.31 -86.29
CA ALA A 114 -41.99 -29.44 -86.23
C ALA A 114 -41.45 -30.60 -87.07
N ILE A 115 -41.27 -31.76 -86.44
CA ILE A 115 -40.66 -32.96 -87.04
C ILE A 115 -41.66 -34.10 -86.91
N ASN A 116 -41.95 -34.82 -88.00
CA ASN A 116 -42.86 -35.97 -87.94
C ASN A 116 -42.15 -37.25 -87.42
N ASN A 117 -42.89 -38.35 -87.22
CA ASN A 117 -42.33 -39.63 -86.76
C ASN A 117 -41.31 -40.25 -87.72
N ASN A 118 -41.31 -39.87 -89.00
CA ASN A 118 -40.34 -40.32 -89.99
C ASN A 118 -39.04 -39.50 -89.97
N LYS A 119 -38.88 -38.59 -88.99
CA LYS A 119 -37.79 -37.63 -88.89
C LYS A 119 -37.72 -36.67 -90.08
N GLU A 120 -38.85 -36.33 -90.70
CA GLU A 120 -38.92 -35.28 -91.71
C GLU A 120 -39.26 -33.94 -91.05
N ILE A 121 -38.51 -32.89 -91.35
CA ILE A 121 -38.82 -31.52 -90.91
C ILE A 121 -40.01 -31.01 -91.75
N ILE A 122 -41.15 -30.81 -91.08
CA ILE A 122 -42.36 -30.30 -91.71
C ILE A 122 -42.39 -28.78 -91.66
N TYR A 123 -41.97 -28.18 -90.54
CA TYR A 123 -41.91 -26.73 -90.36
C TYR A 123 -40.64 -26.31 -89.64
N GLU A 124 -40.07 -25.19 -90.05
CA GLU A 124 -38.94 -24.54 -89.42
C GLU A 124 -39.14 -23.02 -89.45
N TYR A 125 -38.74 -22.36 -88.37
CA TYR A 125 -38.87 -20.92 -88.18
C TYR A 125 -37.73 -20.42 -87.31
N GLY A 126 -37.22 -19.21 -87.60
CA GLY A 126 -36.30 -18.50 -86.70
C GLY A 126 -34.84 -18.42 -87.14
N LEU A 127 -34.47 -19.08 -88.23
CA LEU A 127 -33.10 -19.10 -88.74
C LEU A 127 -33.01 -18.28 -90.02
N TRP A 128 -32.47 -17.07 -89.89
CA TRP A 128 -32.33 -16.11 -90.98
C TRP A 128 -30.90 -16.10 -91.53
N GLU A 129 -30.30 -17.24 -91.87
CA GLU A 129 -29.12 -17.28 -92.74
C GLU A 129 -29.06 -18.65 -93.44
N ARG A 130 -28.59 -18.68 -94.70
CA ARG A 130 -28.93 -19.72 -95.70
C ARG A 130 -27.99 -20.93 -95.73
N ASP A 131 -27.04 -21.08 -94.80
CA ASP A 131 -25.97 -22.09 -94.88
C ASP A 131 -25.71 -22.85 -93.56
N HIS A 132 -26.75 -23.21 -92.80
CA HIS A 132 -26.60 -23.96 -91.54
C HIS A 132 -27.07 -25.41 -91.63
N THR A 133 -26.42 -26.30 -90.87
CA THR A 133 -26.87 -27.68 -90.67
C THR A 133 -28.26 -27.67 -90.03
N PRO A 134 -29.24 -28.41 -90.58
CA PRO A 134 -30.57 -28.53 -89.98
C PRO A 134 -30.45 -28.96 -88.51
N LEU A 135 -31.22 -28.36 -87.59
CA LEU A 135 -31.23 -28.74 -86.16
C LEU A 135 -31.34 -30.26 -85.96
N LEU A 136 -32.04 -30.93 -86.86
CA LEU A 136 -32.26 -32.38 -86.85
C LEU A 136 -30.97 -33.20 -87.06
N GLU A 137 -29.92 -32.63 -87.66
CA GLU A 137 -28.63 -33.29 -87.84
C GLU A 137 -27.75 -33.25 -86.58
N ILE A 138 -28.17 -32.51 -85.55
CA ILE A 138 -27.51 -32.54 -84.25
C ILE A 138 -27.83 -33.87 -83.59
N GLU A 139 -26.80 -34.72 -83.43
CA GLU A 139 -26.88 -36.04 -82.78
C GLU A 139 -27.63 -35.99 -81.44
N LYS A 140 -27.42 -34.91 -80.68
CA LYS A 140 -28.09 -34.65 -79.39
C LYS A 140 -29.61 -34.57 -79.52
N ILE A 141 -30.13 -33.84 -80.52
CA ILE A 141 -31.57 -33.72 -80.75
C ILE A 141 -32.16 -35.06 -81.21
N GLN A 142 -31.41 -35.86 -81.98
CA GLN A 142 -31.85 -37.20 -82.38
C GLN A 142 -31.93 -38.18 -81.20
N ASN A 143 -30.97 -38.11 -80.28
CA ASN A 143 -30.96 -38.89 -79.05
C ASN A 143 -32.14 -38.49 -78.14
N VAL A 144 -32.42 -37.19 -78.05
CA VAL A 144 -33.58 -36.66 -77.31
C VAL A 144 -34.90 -37.07 -77.97
N PHE A 145 -35.02 -36.96 -79.30
CA PHE A 145 -36.19 -37.41 -80.09
C PHE A 145 -36.55 -38.88 -79.79
N SER A 146 -35.52 -39.72 -79.68
CA SER A 146 -35.66 -41.15 -79.37
C SER A 146 -36.19 -41.39 -77.94
N ALA A 147 -35.84 -40.51 -77.00
CA ALA A 147 -36.26 -40.56 -75.60
C ALA A 147 -37.65 -39.94 -75.35
N THR A 148 -38.06 -38.94 -76.14
CA THR A 148 -39.34 -38.19 -76.02
C THR A 148 -40.58 -38.92 -76.53
N ASN A 149 -40.43 -40.04 -77.26
CA ASN A 149 -41.51 -40.93 -77.71
C ASN A 149 -42.33 -41.59 -76.57
N LYS A 150 -42.19 -41.12 -75.32
CA LYS A 150 -42.83 -41.58 -74.09
C LYS A 150 -43.72 -40.51 -73.44
N ASP A 151 -44.33 -39.61 -74.22
CA ASP A 151 -45.19 -38.50 -73.75
C ASP A 151 -44.52 -37.53 -72.76
N ARG A 152 -43.18 -37.46 -72.75
CA ARG A 152 -42.43 -36.58 -71.84
C ARG A 152 -41.99 -35.32 -72.57
N VAL A 153 -42.28 -34.16 -71.97
CA VAL A 153 -41.72 -32.88 -72.41
C VAL A 153 -40.36 -32.68 -71.76
N LEU A 154 -39.38 -32.26 -72.55
CA LEU A 154 -38.03 -31.96 -72.10
C LEU A 154 -37.73 -30.49 -72.35
N HIS A 155 -36.93 -29.90 -71.48
CA HIS A 155 -36.35 -28.59 -71.69
C HIS A 155 -34.92 -28.59 -71.19
N GLY A 156 -34.11 -27.69 -71.73
CA GLY A 156 -32.71 -27.57 -71.40
C GLY A 156 -32.05 -26.51 -72.26
N PHE A 157 -30.76 -26.32 -72.06
CA PHE A 157 -29.96 -25.49 -72.94
C PHE A 157 -29.44 -26.32 -74.10
N ILE A 158 -29.22 -25.69 -75.25
CA ILE A 158 -28.51 -26.29 -76.37
C ILE A 158 -27.70 -25.21 -77.07
N THR A 159 -26.53 -25.58 -77.57
CA THR A 159 -25.79 -24.71 -78.50
C THR A 159 -26.26 -24.99 -79.92
N TYR A 160 -26.75 -23.97 -80.61
CA TYR A 160 -27.09 -24.05 -82.02
C TYR A 160 -26.51 -22.84 -82.73
N ASP A 161 -25.80 -23.07 -83.83
CA ASP A 161 -25.21 -22.01 -84.65
C ASP A 161 -24.42 -20.97 -83.84
N GLU A 162 -23.51 -21.47 -83.00
CA GLU A 162 -22.66 -20.67 -82.09
C GLU A 162 -23.37 -19.90 -80.97
N ASP A 163 -24.69 -19.87 -80.95
CA ASP A 163 -25.50 -19.26 -79.91
C ASP A 163 -26.07 -20.30 -78.94
N ILE A 164 -26.41 -19.84 -77.74
CA ILE A 164 -27.04 -20.66 -76.71
C ILE A 164 -28.54 -20.41 -76.74
N TYR A 165 -29.32 -21.49 -76.80
CA TYR A 165 -30.78 -21.44 -76.76
C TYR A 165 -31.32 -22.15 -75.52
N VAL A 166 -32.31 -21.56 -74.86
CA VAL A 166 -33.22 -22.28 -73.97
C VAL A 166 -34.23 -22.98 -74.88
N MET A 167 -34.26 -24.30 -74.83
CA MET A 167 -35.08 -25.12 -75.72
C MET A 167 -36.12 -25.91 -74.92
N ALA A 168 -37.31 -26.08 -75.49
CA ALA A 168 -38.32 -27.00 -75.02
C ALA A 168 -38.75 -27.92 -76.17
N ILE A 169 -38.94 -29.20 -75.88
CA ILE A 169 -39.27 -30.26 -76.84
C ILE A 169 -40.47 -31.03 -76.31
N ALA A 170 -41.58 -31.01 -77.05
CA ALA A 170 -42.80 -31.72 -76.70
C ALA A 170 -43.26 -32.66 -77.83
N PRO A 171 -43.77 -33.86 -77.51
CA PRO A 171 -44.42 -34.70 -78.51
C PRO A 171 -45.71 -34.04 -78.98
N ILE A 172 -45.98 -34.13 -80.29
CA ILE A 172 -47.24 -33.67 -80.87
C ILE A 172 -48.26 -34.77 -80.63
N SER A 173 -49.09 -34.57 -79.61
CA SER A 173 -50.02 -35.57 -79.13
C SER A 173 -51.46 -35.16 -79.42
N PRO A 174 -52.31 -36.10 -79.83
CA PRO A 174 -53.72 -35.80 -80.11
C PRO A 174 -54.48 -35.66 -78.80
N PHE A 175 -55.61 -34.94 -78.83
CA PHE A 175 -56.48 -34.79 -77.65
C PHE A 175 -57.05 -36.13 -77.16
N ASN A 176 -57.24 -37.08 -78.09
CA ASN A 176 -57.72 -38.42 -77.79
C ASN A 176 -56.57 -39.34 -77.34
N LYS A 177 -56.58 -39.74 -76.06
CA LYS A 177 -55.53 -40.51 -75.37
C LYS A 177 -55.21 -41.91 -75.96
N GLY A 178 -55.91 -42.35 -77.01
CA GLY A 178 -55.70 -43.65 -77.66
C GLY A 178 -54.76 -43.65 -78.89
N LEU A 179 -54.42 -42.47 -79.42
CA LEU A 179 -53.56 -42.32 -80.59
C LEU A 179 -52.11 -42.02 -80.16
N LYS A 180 -51.13 -42.57 -80.89
CA LYS A 180 -49.70 -42.30 -80.65
C LYS A 180 -49.35 -40.87 -81.09
N SER A 181 -48.35 -40.27 -80.44
CA SER A 181 -47.78 -38.98 -80.85
C SER A 181 -47.36 -39.01 -82.32
N ASN A 182 -47.58 -37.92 -83.03
CA ASN A 182 -47.27 -37.77 -84.45
C ASN A 182 -46.12 -36.77 -84.64
N GLY A 183 -44.95 -37.14 -84.14
CA GLY A 183 -43.75 -36.30 -84.18
C GLY A 183 -43.52 -35.49 -82.92
N ILE A 184 -42.60 -34.53 -83.02
CA ILE A 184 -42.24 -33.60 -81.96
C ILE A 184 -42.31 -32.16 -82.46
N LEU A 185 -42.58 -31.27 -81.53
CA LEU A 185 -42.44 -29.84 -81.67
C LEU A 185 -41.29 -29.38 -80.80
N ILE A 186 -40.46 -28.46 -81.32
CA ILE A 186 -39.35 -27.84 -80.61
C ILE A 186 -39.53 -26.34 -80.66
N PHE A 187 -39.47 -25.66 -79.52
CA PHE A 187 -39.36 -24.21 -79.43
C PHE A 187 -38.03 -23.86 -78.78
N GLY A 188 -37.38 -22.81 -79.27
CA GLY A 188 -36.11 -22.29 -78.77
C GLY A 188 -36.18 -20.78 -78.59
N LYS A 189 -35.57 -20.30 -77.50
CA LYS A 189 -35.38 -18.88 -77.23
C LYS A 189 -33.89 -18.60 -77.05
N LYS A 190 -33.36 -17.66 -77.83
CA LYS A 190 -31.94 -17.32 -77.85
C LYS A 190 -31.58 -16.59 -76.56
N LEU A 191 -30.47 -16.99 -75.94
CA LEU A 191 -29.91 -16.32 -74.78
C LEU A 191 -29.20 -15.04 -75.23
N THR A 192 -29.94 -13.94 -75.28
CA THR A 192 -29.44 -12.64 -75.74
C THR A 192 -28.90 -11.78 -74.59
N PRO A 193 -28.03 -10.79 -74.87
CA PRO A 193 -27.65 -9.77 -73.88
C PRO A 193 -28.86 -9.09 -73.22
N GLN A 194 -29.93 -8.88 -73.98
CA GLN A 194 -31.17 -8.28 -73.47
C GLN A 194 -31.84 -9.16 -72.42
N MET A 195 -31.85 -10.48 -72.61
CA MET A 195 -32.38 -11.41 -71.61
C MET A 195 -31.59 -11.37 -70.30
N LEU A 196 -30.25 -11.27 -70.36
CA LEU A 196 -29.42 -11.10 -69.18
C LEU A 196 -29.71 -9.77 -68.46
N LEU A 197 -29.93 -8.70 -69.23
CA LEU A 197 -30.30 -7.40 -68.69
C LEU A 197 -31.68 -7.40 -68.03
N ASP A 198 -32.65 -8.10 -68.61
CA ASP A 198 -33.98 -8.24 -68.04
C ASP A 198 -33.92 -9.01 -66.71
N ILE A 199 -33.09 -10.05 -66.63
CA ILE A 199 -32.83 -10.78 -65.37
C ILE A 199 -32.19 -9.86 -64.32
N GLU A 200 -31.22 -9.02 -64.72
CA GLU A 200 -30.62 -8.04 -63.80
C GLU A 200 -31.65 -7.04 -63.27
N ARG A 201 -32.58 -6.59 -64.10
CA ARG A 201 -33.65 -5.64 -63.69
C ARG A 201 -34.74 -6.29 -62.84
N GLU A 202 -35.12 -7.51 -63.18
CA GLU A 202 -36.21 -8.24 -62.52
C GLU A 202 -35.77 -8.84 -61.18
N TYR A 203 -34.56 -9.39 -61.12
CA TYR A 203 -34.07 -10.15 -59.96
C TYR A 203 -32.86 -9.52 -59.26
N GLY A 204 -32.25 -8.48 -59.84
CA GLY A 204 -31.10 -7.77 -59.23
C GLY A 204 -29.75 -8.46 -59.41
N TYR A 205 -29.65 -9.51 -60.22
CA TYR A 205 -28.41 -10.26 -60.45
C TYR A 205 -27.69 -9.81 -61.72
N SER A 206 -26.47 -9.30 -61.58
CA SER A 206 -25.64 -8.97 -62.73
C SER A 206 -24.89 -10.20 -63.21
N ILE A 207 -25.37 -10.78 -64.31
CA ILE A 207 -24.92 -12.07 -64.85
C ILE A 207 -24.24 -11.86 -66.20
N TYR A 208 -23.09 -12.49 -66.36
CA TYR A 208 -22.33 -12.55 -67.60
C TYR A 208 -22.29 -13.99 -68.08
N LEU A 209 -22.26 -14.19 -69.39
CA LEU A 209 -22.21 -15.51 -70.00
C LEU A 209 -20.87 -15.70 -70.69
N TYR A 210 -20.11 -16.71 -70.28
CA TYR A 210 -18.88 -17.11 -70.95
C TYR A 210 -19.13 -18.32 -71.85
N HIS A 211 -18.91 -18.16 -73.14
CA HIS A 211 -19.08 -19.20 -74.15
C HIS A 211 -18.06 -19.02 -75.27
N LYS A 212 -17.37 -20.10 -75.66
CA LYS A 212 -16.38 -20.13 -76.76
C LYS A 212 -15.37 -18.95 -76.72
N ASP A 213 -14.77 -18.70 -75.56
CA ASP A 213 -13.78 -17.63 -75.34
C ASP A 213 -14.28 -16.19 -75.55
N ASP A 214 -15.59 -16.01 -75.69
CA ASP A 214 -16.25 -14.72 -75.58
C ASP A 214 -17.08 -14.60 -74.29
N LEU A 215 -17.12 -13.36 -73.79
CA LEU A 215 -17.88 -13.00 -72.60
C LEU A 215 -19.04 -12.08 -73.01
N ILE A 216 -20.25 -12.60 -72.98
CA ILE A 216 -21.47 -11.88 -73.28
C ILE A 216 -21.92 -11.15 -72.01
N ALA A 217 -22.05 -9.83 -72.12
CA ALA A 217 -22.43 -8.95 -71.01
C ALA A 217 -23.87 -8.43 -71.19
N PRO A 218 -24.60 -8.15 -70.10
CA PRO A 218 -25.96 -7.62 -70.15
C PRO A 218 -26.03 -6.21 -70.76
N TYR A 219 -24.93 -5.47 -70.77
CA TYR A 219 -24.81 -4.15 -71.38
C TYR A 219 -23.71 -4.13 -72.44
N THR A 220 -24.06 -4.05 -73.71
CA THR A 220 -23.10 -4.08 -74.83
C THR A 220 -22.42 -2.74 -75.14
N GLN A 221 -22.96 -1.61 -74.68
CA GLN A 221 -22.49 -0.27 -75.10
C GLN A 221 -21.97 0.65 -73.98
N SER A 222 -21.94 0.21 -72.71
CA SER A 222 -21.46 1.07 -71.62
C SER A 222 -19.94 0.94 -71.42
N LYS A 223 -19.25 2.08 -71.23
CA LYS A 223 -17.81 2.11 -70.91
C LYS A 223 -17.48 1.29 -69.66
N LYS A 224 -18.41 1.20 -68.70
CA LYS A 224 -18.28 0.38 -67.49
C LYS A 224 -18.33 -1.12 -67.81
N ALA A 225 -19.20 -1.54 -68.72
CA ALA A 225 -19.33 -2.95 -69.11
C ALA A 225 -18.11 -3.44 -69.89
N LEU A 226 -17.52 -2.59 -70.75
CA LEU A 226 -16.29 -2.95 -71.47
C LEU A 226 -15.10 -3.16 -70.52
N VAL A 227 -14.94 -2.28 -69.53
CA VAL A 227 -13.89 -2.41 -68.50
C VAL A 227 -14.09 -3.69 -67.69
N MET A 228 -15.34 -3.99 -67.28
CA MET A 228 -15.63 -5.21 -66.52
C MET A 228 -15.44 -6.47 -67.36
N LYS A 229 -15.79 -6.43 -68.66
CA LYS A 229 -15.57 -7.54 -69.60
C LYS A 229 -14.09 -7.89 -69.72
N THR A 230 -13.22 -6.89 -69.89
CA THR A 230 -11.76 -7.11 -69.91
C THR A 230 -11.23 -7.64 -68.58
N TYR A 231 -11.75 -7.12 -67.46
CA TYR A 231 -11.34 -7.55 -66.12
C TYR A 231 -11.68 -9.01 -65.85
N ILE A 232 -12.94 -9.42 -66.11
CA ILE A 232 -13.39 -10.80 -65.94
C ILE A 232 -12.61 -11.72 -66.88
N LYS A 233 -12.43 -11.33 -68.15
CA LYS A 233 -11.67 -12.12 -69.13
C LYS A 233 -10.25 -12.44 -68.65
N GLY A 234 -9.57 -11.47 -68.02
CA GLY A 234 -8.22 -11.67 -67.47
C GLY A 234 -8.16 -12.55 -66.21
N MET A 235 -9.31 -12.89 -65.61
CA MET A 235 -9.42 -13.69 -64.40
C MET A 235 -10.14 -15.03 -64.64
N MET A 236 -10.50 -15.34 -65.90
CA MET A 236 -11.27 -16.54 -66.25
C MET A 236 -10.55 -17.83 -65.84
N ASP A 237 -9.27 -17.96 -66.17
CA ASP A 237 -8.50 -19.18 -65.86
C ASP A 237 -8.55 -19.51 -64.35
N GLN A 238 -8.39 -18.48 -63.53
CA GLN A 238 -8.45 -18.64 -62.07
C GLN A 238 -9.89 -18.86 -61.58
N LEU A 239 -10.87 -18.18 -62.17
CA LEU A 239 -12.29 -18.31 -61.80
C LEU A 239 -12.83 -19.71 -62.11
N GLN A 240 -12.36 -20.33 -63.19
CA GLN A 240 -12.70 -21.71 -63.55
C GLN A 240 -12.13 -22.74 -62.58
N GLU A 241 -10.97 -22.46 -61.98
CA GLU A 241 -10.34 -23.31 -60.97
C GLU A 241 -11.00 -23.15 -59.59
N GLU A 242 -11.17 -21.91 -59.11
CA GLU A 242 -11.63 -21.62 -57.76
C GLU A 242 -13.15 -21.55 -57.61
N LYS A 243 -13.90 -21.39 -58.71
CA LYS A 243 -15.36 -21.17 -58.82
C LYS A 243 -15.91 -19.92 -58.13
N ILE A 244 -15.35 -19.51 -57.00
CA ILE A 244 -15.68 -18.30 -56.25
C ILE A 244 -14.39 -17.53 -55.99
N MET A 245 -14.34 -16.29 -56.44
CA MET A 245 -13.15 -15.46 -56.37
C MET A 245 -13.45 -14.07 -55.82
N MET A 246 -12.64 -13.63 -54.87
CA MET A 246 -12.69 -12.26 -54.35
C MET A 246 -11.86 -11.32 -55.22
N THR A 247 -12.47 -10.22 -55.64
CA THR A 247 -11.79 -9.17 -56.40
C THR A 247 -11.21 -8.10 -55.49
N LYS A 248 -10.26 -7.30 -56.00
CA LYS A 248 -9.71 -6.13 -55.29
C LYS A 248 -10.69 -4.95 -55.20
N GLN A 249 -11.87 -5.03 -55.81
CA GLN A 249 -12.85 -3.93 -55.94
C GLN A 249 -14.13 -4.20 -55.13
N ASP A 250 -14.05 -4.86 -53.98
CA ASP A 250 -15.19 -5.14 -53.11
C ASP A 250 -16.33 -5.94 -53.77
N LYS A 251 -15.99 -6.72 -54.81
CA LYS A 251 -16.90 -7.62 -55.53
C LYS A 251 -16.43 -9.06 -55.42
N ILE A 252 -17.38 -9.97 -55.54
CA ILE A 252 -17.14 -11.40 -55.65
C ILE A 252 -17.57 -11.82 -57.05
N LEU A 253 -16.69 -12.54 -57.72
CA LEU A 253 -17.00 -13.23 -58.96
C LEU A 253 -17.28 -14.69 -58.62
N SER A 254 -18.39 -15.22 -59.08
CA SER A 254 -18.72 -16.62 -58.89
C SER A 254 -19.26 -17.21 -60.19
N THR A 255 -18.86 -18.43 -60.52
CA THR A 255 -19.25 -19.08 -61.77
C THR A 255 -20.05 -20.36 -61.51
N THR A 256 -21.01 -20.64 -62.39
CA THR A 256 -21.73 -21.92 -62.45
C THR A 256 -21.85 -22.39 -63.89
N ASP A 257 -21.76 -23.70 -64.09
CA ASP A 257 -21.80 -24.30 -65.42
C ASP A 257 -23.21 -24.29 -66.01
N ILE A 258 -23.32 -23.88 -67.27
CA ILE A 258 -24.52 -24.13 -68.07
C ILE A 258 -24.38 -25.50 -68.69
N LYS A 259 -25.31 -26.37 -68.35
CA LYS A 259 -25.39 -27.72 -68.89
C LYS A 259 -26.38 -27.80 -70.04
N ASP A 260 -25.96 -28.50 -71.08
CA ASP A 260 -26.77 -28.91 -72.21
C ASP A 260 -27.86 -29.91 -71.79
N ILE A 261 -28.81 -30.18 -72.68
CA ILE A 261 -29.86 -31.18 -72.50
C ILE A 261 -29.31 -32.61 -72.31
N ASP A 262 -28.05 -32.85 -72.67
CA ASP A 262 -27.31 -34.10 -72.47
C ASP A 262 -26.26 -34.04 -71.34
N ASP A 263 -26.39 -33.07 -70.41
CA ASP A 263 -25.46 -32.80 -69.31
C ASP A 263 -24.05 -32.34 -69.72
N GLY A 264 -23.79 -32.12 -71.02
CA GLY A 264 -22.54 -31.54 -71.50
C GLY A 264 -22.37 -30.06 -71.08
N LYS A 265 -21.15 -29.61 -70.80
CA LYS A 265 -20.91 -28.18 -70.48
C LYS A 265 -20.94 -27.34 -71.75
N ILE A 266 -21.84 -26.35 -71.80
CA ILE A 266 -21.99 -25.39 -72.91
C ILE A 266 -21.18 -24.12 -72.64
N GLY A 267 -21.24 -23.63 -71.40
CA GLY A 267 -20.67 -22.35 -71.03
C GLY A 267 -20.77 -22.14 -69.53
N GLU A 268 -20.50 -20.92 -69.08
CA GLU A 268 -20.50 -20.55 -67.68
C GLU A 268 -21.27 -19.26 -67.45
N LEU A 269 -22.12 -19.26 -66.42
CA LEU A 269 -22.74 -18.05 -65.90
C LEU A 269 -21.85 -17.48 -64.81
N ILE A 270 -21.40 -16.25 -65.02
CA ILE A 270 -20.58 -15.52 -64.08
C ILE A 270 -21.45 -14.47 -63.40
N LEU A 271 -21.68 -14.67 -62.11
CA LEU A 271 -22.39 -13.76 -61.24
C LEU A 271 -21.41 -12.79 -60.58
N ILE A 272 -21.80 -11.51 -60.52
CA ILE A 272 -21.06 -10.46 -59.81
C ILE A 272 -21.85 -10.03 -58.57
N SER A 273 -21.35 -10.37 -57.40
CA SER A 273 -21.97 -10.03 -56.11
C SER A 273 -21.19 -8.92 -55.39
N SER A 274 -21.90 -8.06 -54.65
CA SER A 274 -21.31 -6.96 -53.86
C SER A 274 -20.91 -7.43 -52.45
N ARG A 275 -19.75 -6.97 -51.95
CA ARG A 275 -19.28 -7.18 -50.56
C ARG A 275 -19.66 -6.06 -49.60
N GLU A 276 -20.53 -5.15 -50.00
CA GLU A 276 -20.90 -3.98 -49.18
C GLU A 276 -21.41 -4.36 -47.78
N THR A 277 -22.19 -5.44 -47.67
CA THR A 277 -22.67 -5.96 -46.38
C THR A 277 -21.52 -6.45 -45.49
N TYR A 278 -20.53 -7.14 -46.05
CA TYR A 278 -19.38 -7.63 -45.30
C TYR A 278 -18.50 -6.47 -44.80
N LEU A 279 -18.19 -5.51 -45.68
CA LEU A 279 -17.34 -4.36 -45.35
C LEU A 279 -18.00 -3.41 -44.36
N SER A 280 -19.30 -3.16 -44.50
CA SER A 280 -20.07 -2.38 -43.53
C SER A 280 -20.11 -3.06 -42.16
N THR A 281 -20.26 -4.39 -42.12
CA THR A 281 -20.23 -5.16 -40.88
C THR A 281 -18.85 -5.11 -40.22
N LEU A 282 -17.76 -5.29 -40.98
CA LEU A 282 -16.40 -5.12 -40.46
C LEU A 282 -16.19 -3.72 -39.86
N LYS A 283 -16.64 -2.67 -40.53
CA LYS A 283 -16.55 -1.29 -40.02
C LYS A 283 -17.29 -1.14 -38.68
N ILE A 284 -18.49 -1.74 -38.54
CA ILE A 284 -19.26 -1.74 -37.29
C ILE A 284 -18.48 -2.47 -36.18
N ILE A 285 -17.89 -3.63 -36.49
CA ILE A 285 -17.11 -4.41 -35.53
C ILE A 285 -15.91 -3.60 -35.03
N TYR A 286 -15.11 -3.04 -35.93
CA TYR A 286 -13.92 -2.26 -35.55
C TYR A 286 -14.29 -1.01 -34.73
N THR A 287 -15.35 -0.28 -35.13
CA THR A 287 -15.78 0.91 -34.41
C THR A 287 -16.34 0.58 -33.02
N ASN A 288 -17.11 -0.50 -32.88
CA ASN A 288 -17.61 -0.95 -31.57
C ASN A 288 -16.49 -1.52 -30.69
N GLY A 289 -15.53 -2.23 -31.27
CA GLY A 289 -14.33 -2.70 -30.58
C GLY A 289 -13.50 -1.56 -30.01
N PHE A 290 -13.26 -0.52 -30.80
CA PHE A 290 -12.57 0.68 -30.33
C PHE A 290 -13.30 1.37 -29.16
N LYS A 291 -14.64 1.46 -29.24
CA LYS A 291 -15.45 1.99 -28.13
C LYS A 291 -15.32 1.12 -26.87
N ALA A 292 -15.38 -0.20 -27.00
CA ALA A 292 -15.27 -1.15 -25.88
C ALA A 292 -13.90 -1.07 -25.19
N ILE A 293 -12.81 -0.98 -25.96
CA ILE A 293 -11.46 -0.79 -25.43
C ILE A 293 -11.37 0.55 -24.69
N SER A 294 -11.89 1.62 -25.28
CA SER A 294 -11.89 2.95 -24.66
C SER A 294 -12.62 2.96 -23.32
N ILE A 295 -13.81 2.35 -23.25
CA ILE A 295 -14.58 2.20 -22.00
C ILE A 295 -13.79 1.38 -20.98
N SER A 296 -13.16 0.30 -21.39
CA SER A 296 -12.35 -0.56 -20.50
C SER A 296 -11.20 0.23 -19.86
N VAL A 297 -10.47 1.03 -20.65
CA VAL A 297 -9.39 1.89 -20.11
C VAL A 297 -9.92 2.89 -19.09
N VAL A 298 -11.04 3.54 -19.37
CA VAL A 298 -11.67 4.50 -18.44
C VAL A 298 -12.07 3.80 -17.13
N CYS A 299 -12.72 2.64 -17.21
CA CYS A 299 -13.09 1.85 -16.03
C CYS A 299 -11.87 1.48 -15.18
N ILE A 300 -10.75 1.12 -15.81
CA ILE A 300 -9.51 0.76 -15.10
C ILE A 300 -8.90 1.96 -14.42
N LEU A 301 -8.87 3.12 -15.07
CA LEU A 301 -8.40 4.37 -14.46
C LEU A 301 -9.26 4.77 -13.26
N LEU A 302 -10.60 4.64 -13.38
CA LEU A 302 -11.53 4.91 -12.28
C LEU A 302 -11.32 3.93 -11.11
N LEU A 303 -11.16 2.64 -11.40
CA LEU A 303 -10.88 1.62 -10.38
C LEU A 303 -9.54 1.87 -9.68
N ALA A 304 -8.50 2.23 -10.45
CA ALA A 304 -7.19 2.58 -9.92
C ALA A 304 -7.27 3.79 -8.99
N PHE A 305 -7.97 4.85 -9.42
CA PHE A 305 -8.20 6.04 -8.62
C PHE A 305 -8.96 5.72 -7.33
N TYR A 306 -10.01 4.89 -7.44
CA TYR A 306 -10.81 4.45 -6.30
C TYR A 306 -9.97 3.66 -5.28
N LEU A 307 -9.20 2.65 -5.72
CA LEU A 307 -8.33 1.86 -4.84
C LEU A 307 -7.25 2.72 -4.18
N ASN A 308 -6.65 3.66 -4.94
CA ASN A 308 -5.65 4.56 -4.39
C ASN A 308 -6.25 5.44 -3.27
N LYS A 309 -7.44 6.02 -3.51
CA LYS A 309 -8.12 6.87 -2.53
C LYS A 309 -8.59 6.07 -1.31
N ARG A 310 -9.15 4.88 -1.51
CA ARG A 310 -9.81 4.09 -0.45
C ARG A 310 -8.84 3.23 0.36
N MET A 311 -7.71 2.82 -0.20
CA MET A 311 -6.76 1.93 0.48
C MET A 311 -5.36 2.51 0.64
N MET A 312 -4.73 2.94 -0.45
CA MET A 312 -3.30 3.29 -0.42
C MET A 312 -3.00 4.56 0.38
N LYS A 313 -3.83 5.61 0.24
CA LYS A 313 -3.67 6.83 1.03
C LYS A 313 -3.72 6.56 2.55
N PRO A 314 -4.78 5.93 3.09
CA PRO A 314 -4.83 5.56 4.51
C PRO A 314 -3.63 4.73 4.98
N LEU A 315 -3.23 3.70 4.23
CA LEU A 315 -2.06 2.86 4.56
C LEU A 315 -0.75 3.65 4.64
N ASN A 316 -0.54 4.59 3.70
CA ASN A 316 0.63 5.45 3.72
C ASN A 316 0.61 6.44 4.90
N THR A 317 -0.57 6.92 5.30
CA THR A 317 -0.72 7.75 6.53
C THR A 317 -0.32 6.95 7.76
N ILE A 318 -0.89 5.73 7.96
CA ILE A 318 -0.53 4.84 9.07
C ILE A 318 0.99 4.62 9.11
N LYS A 319 1.59 4.27 7.98
CA LYS A 319 3.04 4.04 7.87
C LYS A 319 3.85 5.29 8.24
N GLY A 320 3.41 6.48 7.80
CA GLY A 320 4.05 7.75 8.12
C GLY A 320 4.00 8.04 9.61
N ASP A 321 2.84 7.86 10.23
CA ASP A 321 2.65 8.07 11.67
C ASP A 321 3.52 7.11 12.50
N ILE A 322 3.58 5.83 12.12
CA ILE A 322 4.47 4.83 12.76
C ILE A 322 5.94 5.25 12.66
N ASN A 323 6.40 5.64 11.47
CA ASN A 323 7.78 6.08 11.29
C ASN A 323 8.11 7.32 12.13
N ASN A 324 7.20 8.30 12.19
CA ASN A 324 7.36 9.49 13.02
C ASN A 324 7.44 9.16 14.51
N MET A 325 6.67 8.17 15.00
CA MET A 325 6.76 7.70 16.39
C MET A 325 8.12 7.05 16.67
N THR A 326 8.63 6.25 15.74
CA THR A 326 9.95 5.61 15.91
C THR A 326 11.11 6.59 15.88
N GLU A 327 11.05 7.62 15.03
CA GLU A 327 12.11 8.64 14.92
C GLU A 327 12.09 9.62 16.09
N ASN A 328 10.90 10.09 16.50
CA ASN A 328 10.77 11.11 17.55
C ASN A 328 10.63 10.52 18.96
N GLN A 329 10.61 9.20 19.12
CA GLN A 329 10.35 8.49 20.38
C GLN A 329 9.10 8.97 21.12
N MET A 330 8.15 9.53 20.38
CA MET A 330 6.92 10.11 20.90
C MET A 330 5.75 9.24 20.45
N LEU A 331 5.19 8.51 21.40
CA LEU A 331 3.98 7.73 21.21
C LEU A 331 2.79 8.68 20.96
N SER A 332 1.99 8.37 19.96
CA SER A 332 0.78 9.13 19.63
C SER A 332 -0.25 8.23 18.97
N HIS A 333 -1.52 8.64 18.96
CA HIS A 333 -2.57 7.88 18.29
C HIS A 333 -2.59 8.17 16.80
N ILE A 334 -2.78 7.11 16.02
CA ILE A 334 -3.01 7.17 14.58
C ILE A 334 -4.48 7.52 14.35
N LYS A 335 -4.72 8.62 13.62
CA LYS A 335 -6.07 9.05 13.21
C LYS A 335 -6.23 8.88 11.72
N VAL A 336 -6.93 7.81 11.33
CA VAL A 336 -7.12 7.48 9.91
C VAL A 336 -8.59 7.19 9.66
N GLU A 337 -9.15 7.89 8.68
CA GLU A 337 -10.48 7.65 8.16
C GLU A 337 -10.39 6.71 6.95
N GLY A 338 -11.28 5.73 6.88
CA GLY A 338 -11.22 4.75 5.80
C GLY A 338 -12.25 3.63 5.93
N PRO A 339 -12.09 2.57 5.11
CA PRO A 339 -12.84 1.33 5.26
C PRO A 339 -12.70 0.76 6.68
N ASN A 340 -13.70 -0.01 7.11
CA ASN A 340 -13.71 -0.63 8.43
C ASN A 340 -12.41 -1.39 8.73
N GLU A 341 -11.86 -2.12 7.76
CA GLU A 341 -10.63 -2.91 7.92
C GLU A 341 -9.40 -2.04 8.24
N ILE A 342 -9.33 -0.84 7.66
CA ILE A 342 -8.24 0.11 7.94
C ILE A 342 -8.42 0.75 9.32
N MET A 343 -9.67 1.06 9.67
CA MET A 343 -10.01 1.65 10.96
C MET A 343 -9.78 0.66 12.11
N ASP A 344 -10.08 -0.63 11.90
CA ASP A 344 -9.80 -1.71 12.85
C ASP A 344 -8.29 -1.88 13.06
N LEU A 345 -7.49 -1.80 11.99
CA LEU A 345 -6.03 -1.82 12.09
C LEU A 345 -5.50 -0.62 12.89
N ALA A 346 -6.00 0.58 12.61
CA ALA A 346 -5.62 1.79 13.35
C ALA A 346 -6.02 1.69 14.83
N LYS A 347 -7.19 1.12 15.13
CA LYS A 347 -7.64 0.89 16.50
C LYS A 347 -6.75 -0.11 17.24
N ALA A 348 -6.45 -1.26 16.64
CA ALA A 348 -5.55 -2.25 17.24
C ALA A 348 -4.14 -1.66 17.51
N PHE A 349 -3.65 -0.80 16.61
CA PHE A 349 -2.40 -0.09 16.83
C PHE A 349 -2.49 0.91 17.99
N ASN A 350 -3.58 1.68 18.09
CA ASN A 350 -3.77 2.62 19.20
C ASN A 350 -3.87 1.90 20.55
N GLU A 351 -4.52 0.74 20.62
CA GLU A 351 -4.54 -0.11 21.83
C GLU A 351 -3.12 -0.56 22.23
N MET A 352 -2.27 -0.91 21.27
CA MET A 352 -0.86 -1.22 21.53
C MET A 352 -0.08 0.01 22.04
N VAL A 353 -0.34 1.20 21.49
CA VAL A 353 0.28 2.46 21.93
C VAL A 353 -0.11 2.77 23.38
N ASP A 354 -1.37 2.57 23.76
CA ASP A 354 -1.86 2.78 25.13
C ASP A 354 -1.17 1.83 26.12
N ASN A 355 -1.06 0.55 25.77
CA ASN A 355 -0.35 -0.44 26.60
C ASN A 355 1.13 -0.07 26.81
N LEU A 356 1.81 0.40 25.76
CA LEU A 356 3.21 0.84 25.86
C LEU A 356 3.37 2.10 26.74
N HIS A 357 2.41 3.04 26.67
CA HIS A 357 2.39 4.20 27.55
C HIS A 357 2.24 3.81 29.02
N GLU A 358 1.36 2.86 29.32
CA GLU A 358 1.15 2.36 30.67
C GLU A 358 2.39 1.63 31.19
N GLU A 359 2.99 0.76 30.38
CA GLU A 359 4.21 0.03 30.75
C GLU A 359 5.39 0.98 31.03
N LYS A 360 5.56 2.03 30.22
CA LYS A 360 6.60 3.05 30.45
C LYS A 360 6.39 3.76 31.80
N LYS A 361 5.15 4.16 32.10
CA LYS A 361 4.81 4.83 33.37
C LYS A 361 5.04 3.92 34.58
N ILE A 362 4.70 2.64 34.47
CA ILE A 362 4.95 1.64 35.53
C ILE A 362 6.46 1.48 35.76
N ASN A 363 7.25 1.37 34.70
CA ASN A 363 8.70 1.21 34.79
C ASN A 363 9.40 2.45 35.39
N GLU A 364 8.97 3.66 35.04
CA GLU A 364 9.47 4.89 35.64
C GLU A 364 9.17 4.93 37.15
N GLY A 365 7.93 4.63 37.56
CA GLY A 365 7.56 4.56 38.98
C GLY A 365 8.30 3.47 39.76
N LEU A 366 8.60 2.33 39.12
CA LEU A 366 9.39 1.26 39.74
C LEU A 366 10.83 1.68 39.99
N ARG A 367 11.44 2.44 39.06
CA ARG A 367 12.81 2.96 39.21
C ARG A 367 12.91 3.92 40.38
N GLU A 368 12.00 4.89 40.47
CA GLU A 368 11.98 5.84 41.60
C GLU A 368 11.85 5.13 42.94
N LYS A 369 10.99 4.10 43.01
CA LYS A 369 10.80 3.31 44.22
C LYS A 369 12.06 2.52 44.60
N LEU A 370 12.75 1.92 43.63
CA LEU A 370 14.00 1.19 43.86
C LEU A 370 15.12 2.10 44.36
N GLU A 371 15.24 3.32 43.83
CA GLU A 371 16.22 4.30 44.32
C GLU A 371 15.95 4.70 45.76
N TYR A 372 14.69 4.97 46.10
CA TYR A 372 14.28 5.28 47.47
C TYR A 372 14.54 4.12 48.45
N ASP A 373 14.21 2.88 48.06
CA ASP A 373 14.43 1.69 48.89
C ASP A 373 15.93 1.42 49.10
N ASN A 374 16.79 1.69 48.10
CA ASN A 374 18.23 1.59 48.23
C ASN A 374 18.80 2.61 49.23
N LEU A 375 18.41 3.89 49.12
CA LEU A 375 18.82 4.94 50.07
C LEU A 375 18.37 4.61 51.51
N LYS A 376 17.15 4.11 51.66
CA LYS A 376 16.61 3.67 52.95
C LYS A 376 17.42 2.51 53.55
N THR A 377 17.84 1.57 52.71
CA THR A 377 18.64 0.42 53.12
C THR A 377 20.07 0.83 53.53
N GLU A 378 20.72 1.71 52.77
CA GLU A 378 22.04 2.28 53.12
C GLU A 378 21.98 3.03 54.46
N PHE A 379 20.95 3.85 54.67
CA PHE A 379 20.70 4.56 55.93
C PHE A 379 20.59 3.63 57.14
N LEU A 380 19.74 2.59 57.06
CA LEU A 380 19.56 1.63 58.15
C LEU A 380 20.82 0.81 58.43
N GLY A 381 21.55 0.45 57.38
CA GLY A 381 22.83 -0.26 57.49
C GLY A 381 23.87 0.56 58.26
N ASN A 382 24.02 1.84 57.89
CA ASN A 382 24.98 2.75 58.52
C ASN A 382 24.64 3.01 60.00
N ILE A 383 23.38 3.26 60.34
CA ILE A 383 22.95 3.43 61.75
C ILE A 383 23.27 2.19 62.58
N SER A 384 22.95 1.01 62.06
CA SER A 384 23.18 -0.25 62.78
C SER A 384 24.66 -0.47 63.09
N HIS A 385 25.54 -0.06 62.18
CA HIS A 385 26.99 -0.18 62.35
C HIS A 385 27.51 0.80 63.41
N GLU A 386 27.07 2.05 63.37
CA GLU A 386 27.52 3.11 64.27
C GLU A 386 27.03 2.93 65.71
N LEU A 387 25.87 2.29 65.92
CA LEU A 387 25.41 1.91 67.26
C LEU A 387 26.15 0.69 67.83
N ARG A 388 26.46 -0.31 66.99
CA ARG A 388 27.10 -1.57 67.42
C ARG A 388 28.51 -1.33 67.97
N THR A 389 29.28 -0.43 67.37
CA THR A 389 30.67 -0.16 67.75
C THR A 389 30.83 0.27 69.23
N PRO A 390 30.21 1.38 69.71
CA PRO A 390 30.32 1.80 71.10
C PRO A 390 29.66 0.80 72.07
N LEU A 391 28.59 0.12 71.65
CA LEU A 391 27.93 -0.90 72.46
C LEU A 391 28.84 -2.10 72.74
N ASN A 392 29.58 -2.58 71.74
CA ASN A 392 30.56 -3.64 71.90
C ASN A 392 31.74 -3.21 72.81
N VAL A 393 32.18 -1.95 72.73
CA VAL A 393 33.24 -1.42 73.61
C VAL A 393 32.77 -1.32 75.07
N ILE A 394 31.52 -0.90 75.30
CA ILE A 394 30.90 -0.91 76.63
C ILE A 394 30.85 -2.34 77.18
N LEU A 395 30.33 -3.28 76.38
CA LEU A 395 30.20 -4.68 76.79
C LEU A 395 31.56 -5.31 77.11
N GLY A 396 32.58 -5.08 76.27
CA GLY A 396 33.94 -5.54 76.53
C GLY A 396 34.56 -4.91 77.78
N SER A 397 34.29 -3.64 78.06
CA SER A 397 34.75 -2.98 79.28
C SER A 397 34.08 -3.54 80.54
N ILE A 398 32.79 -3.88 80.47
CA ILE A 398 32.06 -4.56 81.55
C ILE A 398 32.63 -5.96 81.78
N GLN A 399 32.87 -6.74 80.72
CA GLN A 399 33.48 -8.07 80.81
C GLN A 399 34.88 -8.02 81.47
N LEU A 400 35.69 -7.02 81.13
CA LEU A 400 37.00 -6.83 81.77
C LEU A 400 36.88 -6.48 83.26
N MET A 401 35.85 -5.70 83.66
CA MET A 401 35.58 -5.45 85.08
C MET A 401 35.12 -6.73 85.80
N GLU A 402 34.24 -7.54 85.21
CA GLU A 402 33.77 -8.81 85.78
C GLU A 402 34.91 -9.83 85.96
N LEU A 403 35.87 -9.86 85.02
CA LEU A 403 37.06 -10.71 85.12
C LEU A 403 38.01 -10.24 86.23
N ALA A 404 38.18 -8.93 86.40
CA ALA A 404 38.99 -8.34 87.46
C ALA A 404 38.42 -8.62 88.86
N ASP A 405 37.09 -8.70 88.99
CA ASP A 405 36.40 -9.04 90.25
C ASP A 405 36.63 -10.50 90.67
N ARG A 406 37.07 -11.38 89.75
CA ARG A 406 37.34 -12.82 89.99
C ARG A 406 38.78 -13.15 90.41
N GLY A 407 39.61 -12.16 90.73
CA GLY A 407 40.89 -12.36 91.41
C GLY A 407 42.12 -12.62 90.52
N ILE A 408 42.11 -12.23 89.25
CA ILE A 408 43.29 -12.27 88.36
C ILE A 408 43.85 -10.84 88.22
N ASP A 409 45.08 -10.62 88.70
CA ASP A 409 45.93 -9.41 88.62
C ASP A 409 45.34 -8.14 87.95
N SER A 410 44.99 -7.14 88.76
CA SER A 410 45.81 -5.92 88.97
C SER A 410 44.95 -4.74 89.45
N TYR A 411 45.32 -4.24 90.64
CA TYR A 411 44.87 -2.98 91.21
C TYR A 411 45.08 -1.80 90.21
N GLY A 412 44.00 -1.08 89.88
CA GLY A 412 44.06 0.24 89.23
C GLY A 412 43.20 0.46 87.98
N ASN A 413 42.60 -0.59 87.42
CA ASN A 413 42.00 -0.51 86.08
C ASN A 413 40.49 -0.18 86.06
N GLN A 414 39.68 -0.53 87.08
CA GLN A 414 38.21 -0.33 87.05
C GLN A 414 37.80 1.12 86.74
N ARG A 415 38.53 2.10 87.27
CA ARG A 415 38.28 3.53 86.97
C ARG A 415 38.53 3.87 85.50
N LYS A 416 39.51 3.22 84.86
CA LYS A 416 39.79 3.34 83.42
C LYS A 416 38.67 2.70 82.61
N GLN A 417 38.21 1.49 82.95
CA GLN A 417 37.07 0.88 82.26
C GLN A 417 35.77 1.69 82.47
N ALA A 418 35.54 2.26 83.66
CA ALA A 418 34.37 3.10 83.93
C ALA A 418 34.41 4.39 83.10
N LYS A 419 35.60 4.98 82.91
CA LYS A 419 35.81 6.11 82.02
C LYS A 419 35.52 5.74 80.56
N VAL A 420 35.95 4.56 80.10
CA VAL A 420 35.66 4.05 78.75
C VAL A 420 34.15 3.81 78.55
N ILE A 421 33.45 3.21 79.53
CA ILE A 421 32.00 3.02 79.49
C ILE A 421 31.30 4.38 79.41
N LYS A 422 31.61 5.30 80.34
CA LYS A 422 31.00 6.64 80.38
C LYS A 422 31.18 7.39 79.06
N GLN A 423 32.39 7.34 78.48
CA GLN A 423 32.67 7.98 77.19
C GLN A 423 31.83 7.38 76.05
N ASN A 424 31.71 6.06 75.98
CA ASN A 424 30.91 5.41 74.92
C ASN A 424 29.39 5.58 75.12
N CYS A 425 28.90 5.71 76.35
CA CYS A 425 27.52 6.10 76.63
C CYS A 425 27.22 7.52 76.11
N TYR A 426 28.14 8.46 76.31
CA TYR A 426 28.01 9.81 75.74
C TYR A 426 28.05 9.80 74.20
N ARG A 427 28.88 8.96 73.57
CA ARG A 427 28.87 8.76 72.12
C ARG A 427 27.51 8.26 71.60
N LEU A 428 26.94 7.25 72.27
CA LEU A 428 25.61 6.74 71.95
C LEU A 428 24.52 7.80 72.11
N LEU A 429 24.60 8.61 73.18
CA LEU A 429 23.64 9.69 73.42
C LEU A 429 23.74 10.80 72.35
N LYS A 430 24.97 11.19 71.97
CA LYS A 430 25.24 12.11 70.86
C LYS A 430 24.65 11.58 69.55
N LEU A 431 24.89 10.30 69.24
CA LEU A 431 24.33 9.63 68.06
C LEU A 431 22.80 9.63 68.04
N ALA A 432 22.17 9.27 69.16
CA ALA A 432 20.73 9.23 69.29
C ALA A 432 20.10 10.63 69.15
N ASN A 433 20.66 11.63 69.82
CA ASN A 433 20.19 13.01 69.72
C ASN A 433 20.32 13.53 68.29
N ASN A 434 21.48 13.36 67.65
CA ASN A 434 21.68 13.77 66.26
C ASN A 434 20.69 13.09 65.30
N LEU A 435 20.37 11.82 65.53
CA LEU A 435 19.39 11.08 64.72
C LEU A 435 17.95 11.60 64.93
N ILE A 436 17.55 11.84 66.19
CA ILE A 436 16.23 12.40 66.52
C ILE A 436 16.07 13.79 65.90
N ASP A 437 17.09 14.63 66.01
CA ASP A 437 17.05 15.98 65.46
C ASP A 437 16.99 15.95 63.94
N MET A 438 17.78 15.08 63.29
CA MET A 438 17.72 14.91 61.85
C MET A 438 16.37 14.41 61.36
N THR A 439 15.77 13.43 62.03
CA THR A 439 14.45 12.92 61.63
C THR A 439 13.34 13.96 61.81
N LYS A 440 13.43 14.79 62.87
CA LYS A 440 12.52 15.94 63.05
C LYS A 440 12.71 17.02 61.99
N ILE A 441 13.96 17.29 61.58
CA ILE A 441 14.25 18.25 60.50
C ILE A 441 13.72 17.74 59.17
N ASP A 442 14.01 16.48 58.79
CA ASP A 442 13.56 15.87 57.53
C ASP A 442 12.03 15.81 57.41
N SER A 443 11.33 15.65 58.55
CA SER A 443 9.87 15.63 58.60
C SER A 443 9.22 17.00 58.74
N GLY A 444 10.02 18.08 58.84
CA GLY A 444 9.54 19.45 59.00
C GLY A 444 8.96 19.76 60.39
N PHE A 445 9.12 18.87 61.38
CA PHE A 445 8.62 19.04 62.75
C PHE A 445 9.65 19.66 63.71
N PHE A 446 10.84 20.03 63.22
CA PHE A 446 11.85 20.73 64.02
C PHE A 446 11.54 22.23 64.06
N GLN A 447 11.50 22.82 65.26
CA GLN A 447 11.24 24.25 65.46
C GLN A 447 12.41 24.88 66.23
N LEU A 448 12.83 26.07 65.78
CA LEU A 448 13.82 26.88 66.49
C LEU A 448 13.13 27.72 67.56
N ASN A 449 13.69 27.74 68.77
CA ASN A 449 13.26 28.65 69.82
C ASN A 449 14.01 29.98 69.67
N ALA A 450 13.82 30.63 68.53
CA ALA A 450 14.58 31.81 68.17
C ALA A 450 14.14 33.05 68.98
N SER A 451 15.10 33.76 69.55
CA SER A 451 14.91 34.99 70.30
C SER A 451 16.04 35.98 70.00
N LYS A 452 15.88 37.25 70.38
CA LYS A 452 16.91 38.28 70.18
C LYS A 452 18.08 38.02 71.14
N ASN A 453 19.23 37.62 70.61
CA ASN A 453 20.42 37.27 71.39
C ASN A 453 21.66 37.99 70.86
N ASN A 454 22.62 38.29 71.75
CA ASN A 454 23.94 38.77 71.36
C ASN A 454 24.78 37.59 70.86
N ILE A 455 24.99 37.51 69.54
CA ILE A 455 25.71 36.39 68.91
C ILE A 455 27.18 36.33 69.32
N VAL A 456 27.82 37.49 69.54
CA VAL A 456 29.22 37.58 69.95
C VAL A 456 29.39 36.91 71.31
N LYS A 457 28.52 37.25 72.27
CA LYS A 457 28.49 36.65 73.61
C LYS A 457 28.26 35.13 73.56
N VAL A 458 27.30 34.65 72.77
CA VAL A 458 27.02 33.21 72.65
C VAL A 458 28.25 32.45 72.13
N ILE A 459 28.94 32.97 71.10
CA ILE A 459 30.14 32.34 70.54
C ILE A 459 31.30 32.43 71.51
N GLU A 460 31.50 33.57 72.17
CA GLU A 460 32.56 33.79 73.16
C GLU A 460 32.39 32.82 74.34
N ASP A 461 31.21 32.75 74.96
CA ASP A 461 30.89 31.86 76.07
C ASP A 461 31.11 30.39 75.67
N THR A 462 30.64 30.00 74.48
CA THR A 462 30.84 28.64 73.94
C THR A 462 32.34 28.35 73.75
N THR A 463 33.10 29.30 73.22
CA THR A 463 34.54 29.16 72.96
C THR A 463 35.33 29.05 74.27
N LEU A 464 35.01 29.88 75.25
CA LEU A 464 35.62 29.86 76.58
C LEU A 464 35.37 28.53 77.31
N SER A 465 34.16 27.97 77.17
CA SER A 465 33.78 26.68 77.77
C SER A 465 34.65 25.50 77.30
N VAL A 466 35.24 25.61 76.11
CA VAL A 466 36.09 24.57 75.50
C VAL A 466 37.59 24.81 75.74
N SER A 467 37.98 25.97 76.29
CA SER A 467 39.38 26.35 76.48
C SER A 467 40.21 25.34 77.28
N ASP A 468 39.61 24.65 78.26
CA ASP A 468 40.30 23.62 79.04
C ASP A 468 40.55 22.33 78.24
N TYR A 469 39.67 21.97 77.30
CA TYR A 469 39.91 20.85 76.38
C TYR A 469 41.07 21.15 75.43
N MET A 470 41.23 22.40 75.00
CA MET A 470 42.31 22.86 74.13
C MET A 470 43.67 22.84 74.84
N LYS A 471 43.73 23.36 76.08
CA LYS A 471 44.95 23.34 76.91
C LYS A 471 45.45 21.92 77.14
N ASN A 472 44.54 20.98 77.41
CA ASN A 472 44.88 19.57 77.59
C ASN A 472 45.42 18.87 76.32
N ARG A 473 45.28 19.51 75.14
CA ARG A 473 45.72 19.00 73.84
C ARG A 473 46.91 19.76 73.24
N ASP A 474 47.44 20.76 73.95
CA ASP A 474 48.49 21.66 73.44
C ASP A 474 48.06 22.37 72.14
N ILE A 475 46.81 22.85 72.07
CA ILE A 475 46.29 23.60 70.93
C ILE A 475 46.02 25.04 71.37
N THR A 476 46.49 26.01 70.59
CA THR A 476 46.24 27.43 70.84
C THR A 476 44.86 27.81 70.27
N LEU A 477 44.00 28.37 71.11
CA LEU A 477 42.68 28.88 70.74
C LEU A 477 42.70 30.42 70.79
N GLN A 478 42.30 31.06 69.70
CA GLN A 478 42.16 32.51 69.62
C GLN A 478 40.74 32.85 69.14
N PHE A 479 40.11 33.80 69.84
CA PHE A 479 38.81 34.37 69.49
C PHE A 479 38.98 35.86 69.26
N ASP A 480 38.61 36.31 68.07
CA ASP A 480 38.63 37.72 67.66
C ASP A 480 37.25 38.12 67.10
N THR A 481 36.88 39.39 67.24
CA THR A 481 35.60 39.95 66.74
C THR A 481 35.79 41.37 66.22
N GLU A 482 35.07 41.75 65.16
CA GLU A 482 35.03 43.13 64.64
C GLU A 482 34.19 44.07 65.52
N VAL A 483 33.26 43.51 66.31
CA VAL A 483 32.29 44.25 67.15
C VAL A 483 32.15 43.63 68.54
N GLU A 484 31.91 44.45 69.56
CA GLU A 484 31.73 43.97 70.95
C GLU A 484 30.37 43.26 71.14
N GLU A 485 29.30 43.76 70.51
CA GLU A 485 27.97 43.16 70.58
C GLU A 485 27.27 43.22 69.23
N LYS A 486 26.59 42.13 68.85
CA LYS A 486 25.71 42.10 67.68
C LYS A 486 24.48 41.27 67.99
N TYR A 487 23.31 41.89 67.91
CA TYR A 487 22.03 41.23 68.20
C TYR A 487 21.38 40.71 66.92
N LEU A 488 20.96 39.45 66.94
CA LEU A 488 20.17 38.82 65.88
C LEU A 488 19.16 37.83 66.46
N ILE A 489 18.18 37.44 65.65
CA ILE A 489 17.18 36.43 66.04
C ILE A 489 17.75 35.05 65.79
N CYS A 490 18.12 34.36 66.85
CA CYS A 490 18.61 32.99 66.79
C CYS A 490 18.19 32.18 68.02
N ASP A 491 18.29 30.87 67.90
CA ASP A 491 18.18 29.95 69.02
C ASP A 491 19.60 29.73 69.61
N PRO A 492 19.91 30.30 70.80
CA PRO A 492 21.26 30.28 71.36
C PRO A 492 21.75 28.85 71.64
N ASP A 493 20.87 27.92 72.03
CA ASP A 493 21.23 26.51 72.24
C ASP A 493 21.66 25.84 70.93
N LYS A 494 21.02 26.19 69.80
CA LYS A 494 21.37 25.62 68.48
C LYS A 494 22.64 26.24 67.91
N ILE A 495 22.86 27.54 68.14
CA ILE A 495 24.11 28.20 67.80
C ILE A 495 25.26 27.60 68.62
N GLU A 496 25.12 27.46 69.94
CA GLU A 496 26.08 26.77 70.80
C GLU A 496 26.43 25.40 70.22
N ARG A 497 25.43 24.60 69.85
CA ARG A 497 25.65 23.27 69.26
C ARG A 497 26.36 23.30 67.91
N ILE A 498 26.04 24.26 67.04
CA ILE A 498 26.75 24.46 65.77
C ILE A 498 28.24 24.70 66.05
N ILE A 499 28.54 25.62 66.96
CA ILE A 499 29.92 26.01 67.31
C ILE A 499 30.65 24.85 67.99
N LEU A 500 30.06 24.19 68.98
CA LEU A 500 30.66 23.02 69.66
C LEU A 500 31.00 21.89 68.69
N ASN A 501 30.12 21.59 67.73
CA ASN A 501 30.36 20.53 66.76
C ASN A 501 31.50 20.89 65.78
N LEU A 502 31.57 22.15 65.32
CA LEU A 502 32.67 22.61 64.48
C LEU A 502 34.00 22.67 65.24
N LEU A 503 33.99 23.13 66.50
CA LEU A 503 35.17 23.12 67.37
C LEU A 503 35.63 21.70 67.68
N SER A 504 34.71 20.77 67.97
CA SER A 504 35.06 19.36 68.16
C SER A 504 35.74 18.77 66.92
N ASN A 505 35.29 19.14 65.71
CA ASN A 505 35.94 18.70 64.46
C ASN A 505 37.33 19.35 64.29
N ALA A 506 37.45 20.66 64.53
CA ALA A 506 38.72 21.37 64.45
C ALA A 506 39.78 20.79 65.40
N ILE A 507 39.39 20.48 66.65
CA ILE A 507 40.27 19.87 67.66
C ILE A 507 40.70 18.47 67.24
N LYS A 508 39.75 17.66 66.74
CA LYS A 508 40.01 16.30 66.29
C LYS A 508 41.04 16.28 65.16
N SER A 509 40.99 17.26 64.26
CA SER A 509 41.84 17.33 63.06
C SER A 509 43.17 18.06 63.27
N THR A 510 43.32 18.81 64.37
CA THR A 510 44.51 19.60 64.68
C THR A 510 45.48 18.82 65.56
N LYS A 511 46.77 18.83 65.20
CA LYS A 511 47.84 18.18 65.97
C LYS A 511 48.28 19.05 67.17
N PRO A 512 48.90 18.47 68.22
CA PRO A 512 49.54 19.24 69.28
C PRO A 512 50.52 20.29 68.71
N GLY A 513 50.52 21.50 69.27
CA GLY A 513 51.23 22.69 68.78
C GLY A 513 50.48 23.47 67.69
N GLY A 514 49.28 23.02 67.28
CA GLY A 514 48.46 23.69 66.27
C GLY A 514 47.63 24.86 66.81
N LYS A 515 46.91 25.53 65.90
CA LYS A 515 46.09 26.72 66.20
C LYS A 515 44.67 26.56 65.67
N ILE A 516 43.69 27.02 66.45
CA ILE A 516 42.30 27.19 66.05
C ILE A 516 41.93 28.66 66.26
N ASP A 517 41.51 29.32 65.18
CA ASP A 517 41.14 30.73 65.15
C ASP A 517 39.65 30.86 64.88
N ILE A 518 38.94 31.60 65.73
CA ILE A 518 37.53 31.96 65.55
C ILE A 518 37.45 33.47 65.33
N MET A 519 36.82 33.89 64.23
CA MET A 519 36.62 35.29 63.89
C MET A 519 35.14 35.57 63.63
N VAL A 520 34.60 36.60 64.26
CA VAL A 520 33.25 37.10 64.01
C VAL A 520 33.34 38.44 63.28
N GLU A 521 32.81 38.49 62.06
CA GLU A 521 32.77 39.69 61.22
C GLU A 521 31.34 40.20 61.08
N ASP A 522 31.15 41.52 61.18
CA ASP A 522 29.87 42.18 60.95
C ASP A 522 29.85 42.77 59.54
N LYS A 523 28.89 42.36 58.71
CA LYS A 523 28.70 42.88 57.34
C LYS A 523 27.34 43.56 57.18
N ASP A 524 26.82 44.14 58.26
CA ASP A 524 25.54 44.84 58.37
C ASP A 524 24.31 43.92 58.23
N ASP A 525 24.11 43.36 57.04
CA ASP A 525 22.97 42.51 56.67
C ASP A 525 23.13 41.05 57.12
N ARG A 526 24.36 40.66 57.47
CA ARG A 526 24.72 39.31 57.90
C ARG A 526 25.92 39.34 58.86
N VAL A 527 25.97 38.34 59.73
CA VAL A 527 27.14 38.02 60.57
C VAL A 527 27.88 36.86 59.93
N ILE A 528 29.21 37.00 59.78
CA ILE A 528 30.06 35.93 59.27
C ILE A 528 30.89 35.37 60.42
N ILE A 529 30.80 34.06 60.65
CA ILE A 529 31.59 33.35 61.65
C ILE A 529 32.57 32.45 60.91
N LEU A 530 33.86 32.66 61.14
CA LEU A 530 34.95 31.91 60.54
C LEU A 530 35.63 31.07 61.62
N ILE A 531 35.71 29.76 61.42
CA ILE A 531 36.42 28.83 62.28
C ILE A 531 37.53 28.20 61.46
N ARG A 532 38.79 28.56 61.74
CA ARG A 532 39.98 28.12 61.02
C ARG A 532 40.81 27.19 61.89
N ASP A 533 41.19 26.04 61.37
CA ASP A 533 42.09 25.09 62.02
C ASP A 533 43.38 24.91 61.20
N THR A 534 44.50 24.60 61.85
CA THR A 534 45.77 24.22 61.19
C THR A 534 45.95 22.71 61.10
N GLY A 535 44.85 21.96 60.96
CA GLY A 535 44.82 20.51 60.97
C GLY A 535 45.19 19.85 59.65
N ILE A 536 44.78 18.58 59.49
CA ILE A 536 45.13 17.76 58.32
C ILE A 536 44.48 18.22 57.00
N GLY A 537 43.44 19.05 57.04
CA GLY A 537 42.68 19.48 55.87
C GLY A 537 41.86 18.37 55.20
N ILE A 538 41.03 18.74 54.21
CA ILE A 538 40.09 17.85 53.52
C ILE A 538 40.41 17.82 52.01
N PRO A 539 40.59 16.63 51.40
CA PRO A 539 40.84 16.49 49.96
C PRO A 539 39.72 17.07 49.10
N LYS A 540 40.07 17.72 47.99
CA LYS A 540 39.11 18.40 47.10
C LYS A 540 37.94 17.51 46.63
N HIS A 541 38.21 16.25 46.30
CA HIS A 541 37.19 15.28 45.88
C HIS A 541 36.23 14.83 47.00
N LYS A 542 36.52 15.17 48.26
CA LYS A 542 35.67 14.85 49.41
C LYS A 542 34.96 16.07 50.01
N GLN A 543 35.27 17.29 49.56
CA GLN A 543 34.71 18.51 50.13
C GLN A 543 33.20 18.62 49.90
N ASP A 544 32.69 18.13 48.77
CA ASP A 544 31.26 18.21 48.43
C ASP A 544 30.40 17.23 49.25
N ILE A 545 30.99 16.11 49.69
CA ILE A 545 30.26 15.02 50.36
C ILE A 545 30.29 15.11 51.90
N ILE A 546 31.07 16.01 52.51
CA ILE A 546 31.19 16.07 53.98
C ILE A 546 29.91 16.52 54.70
N PHE A 547 29.02 17.19 53.97
CA PHE A 547 27.71 17.62 54.47
C PHE A 547 26.61 16.60 54.18
N GLU A 548 26.92 15.48 53.51
CA GLU A 548 26.00 14.35 53.36
C GLU A 548 25.97 13.49 54.63
N LYS A 549 24.79 12.94 54.94
CA LYS A 549 24.56 12.10 56.12
C LYS A 549 25.42 10.84 56.07
N PHE A 550 26.08 10.50 57.18
CA PHE A 550 26.89 9.28 57.36
C PHE A 550 28.12 9.16 56.45
N ARG A 551 28.52 10.23 55.73
CA ARG A 551 29.77 10.24 54.95
C ARG A 551 30.96 10.64 55.84
N GLN A 552 32.11 10.00 55.62
CA GLN A 552 33.37 10.29 56.33
C GLN A 552 34.55 10.35 55.36
N VAL A 553 35.59 11.10 55.74
CA VAL A 553 36.77 11.38 54.90
C VAL A 553 37.77 10.22 54.86
N GLU A 554 37.76 9.28 55.83
CA GLU A 554 38.64 8.11 55.88
C GLU A 554 37.91 6.80 55.55
N ASP A 555 38.61 5.86 54.90
CA ASP A 555 38.13 4.49 54.69
C ASP A 555 38.11 3.71 56.02
N LEU A 556 37.16 2.79 56.15
CA LEU A 556 36.86 1.97 57.35
C LEU A 556 38.09 1.23 57.96
N LEU A 557 39.20 1.10 57.21
CA LEU A 557 40.36 0.27 57.54
C LEU A 557 41.52 1.01 58.23
N THR A 558 41.56 2.35 58.26
CA THR A 558 42.68 3.13 58.85
C THR A 558 42.28 3.92 60.11
N ARG A 559 41.25 3.46 60.83
CA ARG A 559 40.63 4.15 61.97
C ARG A 559 41.65 4.54 63.05
N SER A 560 41.88 5.85 63.19
CA SER A 560 42.57 6.40 64.37
C SER A 560 41.68 7.29 65.23
N CYS A 561 40.56 7.83 64.72
CA CYS A 561 39.53 8.50 65.54
C CYS A 561 38.10 8.38 64.95
N GLU A 562 37.17 7.85 65.74
CA GLU A 562 35.75 7.64 65.39
C GLU A 562 34.95 8.96 65.30
N GLY A 563 33.88 8.96 64.51
CA GLY A 563 32.88 10.02 64.42
C GLY A 563 31.62 9.45 63.76
N SER A 564 30.46 10.09 63.93
CA SER A 564 29.17 9.55 63.45
C SER A 564 28.82 9.87 62.00
N GLY A 565 29.51 10.84 61.38
CA GLY A 565 29.13 11.38 60.07
C GLY A 565 27.79 12.14 60.06
N LEU A 566 27.18 12.41 61.21
CA LEU A 566 25.91 13.16 61.32
C LEU A 566 26.11 14.62 61.79
N GLY A 567 27.27 14.95 62.35
CA GLY A 567 27.55 16.26 62.90
C GLY A 567 27.48 17.39 61.86
N LEU A 568 28.34 17.36 60.84
CA LEU A 568 28.38 18.42 59.81
C LEU A 568 27.06 18.57 59.04
N PRO A 569 26.37 17.47 58.63
CA PRO A 569 25.02 17.56 58.09
C PRO A 569 24.04 18.30 59.02
N LEU A 570 24.08 18.02 60.33
CA LEU A 570 23.19 18.65 61.30
C LEU A 570 23.53 20.13 61.48
N THR A 571 24.82 20.47 61.54
CA THR A 571 25.28 21.86 61.56
C THR A 571 24.76 22.62 60.34
N LYS A 572 24.87 22.04 59.14
CA LYS A 572 24.35 22.66 57.92
C LYS A 572 22.84 22.90 58.01
N ALA A 573 22.07 21.88 58.40
CA ALA A 573 20.63 22.02 58.53
C ALA A 573 20.24 23.08 59.57
N LEU A 574 20.90 23.11 60.73
CA LEU A 574 20.64 24.13 61.76
C LEU A 574 20.97 25.55 61.27
N VAL A 575 22.06 25.74 60.52
CA VAL A 575 22.41 27.03 59.91
C VAL A 575 21.38 27.45 58.86
N GLU A 576 20.95 26.54 58.00
CA GLU A 576 19.93 26.80 56.97
C GLU A 576 18.57 27.13 57.60
N MET A 577 18.20 26.49 58.71
CA MET A 577 16.99 26.82 59.47
C MET A 577 17.03 28.22 60.10
N HIS A 578 18.22 28.75 60.38
CA HIS A 578 18.41 30.15 60.79
C HIS A 578 18.42 31.13 59.59
N GLY A 579 18.13 30.65 58.37
CA GLY A 579 18.19 31.45 57.14
C GLY A 579 19.61 31.72 56.64
N GLY A 580 20.60 31.01 57.19
CA GLY A 580 22.02 31.18 56.89
C GLY A 580 22.57 30.22 55.86
N SER A 581 23.88 30.28 55.63
CA SER A 581 24.62 29.31 54.83
C SER A 581 25.96 28.93 55.48
N ILE A 582 26.45 27.73 55.19
CA ILE A 582 27.77 27.25 55.62
C ILE A 582 28.59 26.79 54.42
N SER A 583 29.86 27.17 54.36
CA SER A 583 30.81 26.75 53.34
C SER A 583 32.14 26.30 53.95
N LEU A 584 32.90 25.51 53.20
CA LEU A 584 34.23 25.03 53.58
C LEU A 584 35.28 25.50 52.59
N GLU A 585 36.39 26.03 53.10
CA GLU A 585 37.63 26.21 52.36
C GLU A 585 38.71 25.35 53.03
N SER A 586 39.29 24.38 52.33
CA SER A 586 40.26 23.46 52.94
C SER A 586 41.34 23.02 51.96
N GLN A 587 42.57 22.87 52.47
CA GLN A 587 43.71 22.33 51.72
C GLN A 587 44.42 21.26 52.54
N CYS A 588 44.63 20.08 51.95
CA CYS A 588 45.36 18.98 52.60
C CYS A 588 46.70 19.45 53.17
N GLY A 589 46.94 19.12 54.44
CA GLY A 589 48.15 19.44 55.19
C GLY A 589 48.27 20.89 55.66
N LYS A 590 47.30 21.76 55.34
CA LYS A 590 47.29 23.17 55.77
C LYS A 590 46.14 23.53 56.72
N GLY A 591 45.12 22.68 56.80
CA GLY A 591 43.95 22.87 57.67
C GLY A 591 42.68 23.25 56.90
N SER A 592 41.64 23.62 57.64
CA SER A 592 40.33 23.94 57.09
C SER A 592 39.76 25.22 57.66
N THR A 593 38.87 25.86 56.91
CA THR A 593 38.12 27.05 57.30
C THR A 593 36.65 26.81 57.04
N PHE A 594 35.87 26.69 58.11
CA PHE A 594 34.42 26.71 58.02
C PHE A 594 33.93 28.14 58.12
N LYS A 595 33.06 28.53 57.19
CA LYS A 595 32.47 29.87 57.11
C LYS A 595 30.96 29.75 57.23
N ILE A 596 30.41 30.28 58.31
CA ILE A 596 28.97 30.40 58.53
C ILE A 596 28.55 31.84 58.24
N GLN A 597 27.41 32.01 57.56
CA GLN A 597 26.78 33.30 57.34
C GLN A 597 25.36 33.25 57.90
N LEU A 598 25.04 34.13 58.85
CA LEU A 598 23.70 34.23 59.45
C LEU A 598 23.10 35.61 59.12
N PRO A 599 21.84 35.68 58.66
CA PRO A 599 21.19 36.95 58.37
C PRO A 599 20.88 37.72 59.67
N VAL A 600 21.04 39.04 59.63
CA VAL A 600 20.60 39.92 60.72
C VAL A 600 19.13 40.26 60.48
N ASN A 601 18.24 39.41 60.99
CA ASN A 601 16.80 39.67 60.94
C ASN A 601 16.41 40.56 62.13
N TYR A 602 15.94 41.78 61.84
CA TYR A 602 15.33 42.66 62.83
C TYR A 602 13.84 42.33 62.95
N LEU A 603 13.35 41.96 64.14
CA LEU A 603 11.92 42.06 64.44
C LEU A 603 11.64 43.48 64.91
N GLU A 604 10.67 44.13 64.28
CA GLU A 604 9.96 45.27 64.86
C GLU A 604 9.04 44.73 65.96
N GLU A 605 9.56 44.60 67.20
CA GLU A 605 8.80 44.74 68.46
C GLU A 605 9.70 44.42 69.67
N ASP A 606 9.54 45.20 70.73
CA ASP A 606 10.24 45.09 72.02
C ASP A 606 9.89 43.77 72.73
N GLY A 607 10.59 42.70 72.37
CA GLY A 607 10.64 41.47 73.15
C GLY A 607 11.66 41.60 74.29
N GLU A 608 11.23 41.37 75.54
CA GLU A 608 12.09 41.36 76.72
C GLU A 608 13.35 40.51 76.51
N VAL A 609 14.50 41.08 76.85
CA VAL A 609 15.79 40.38 76.92
C VAL A 609 15.68 39.35 78.04
N LYS A 610 15.59 38.07 77.69
CA LYS A 610 15.73 36.98 78.66
C LYS A 610 17.20 36.79 79.00
N GLU A 611 17.65 37.35 80.11
CA GLU A 611 18.83 36.86 80.81
C GLU A 611 18.43 35.63 81.64
N GLU A 612 18.51 34.44 81.05
CA GLU A 612 18.54 33.19 81.81
C GLU A 612 20.01 32.79 82.03
N GLY A 613 20.39 32.67 83.30
CA GLY A 613 21.72 32.25 83.71
C GLY A 613 22.01 30.79 83.34
N LEU A 614 23.28 30.52 83.01
CA LEU A 614 23.79 29.22 82.62
C LEU A 614 23.58 28.18 83.75
N GLU A 615 22.69 27.20 83.53
CA GLU A 615 22.42 26.08 84.44
C GLU A 615 23.57 25.03 84.45
N PRO A 616 23.72 24.22 85.52
CA PRO A 616 24.77 23.21 85.70
C PRO A 616 24.83 22.07 84.65
N SER A 617 23.96 22.12 83.63
CA SER A 617 23.82 21.14 82.54
C SER A 617 24.85 21.26 81.42
N GLN A 618 25.64 22.34 81.38
CA GLN A 618 26.60 22.63 80.29
C GLN A 618 27.79 21.68 80.22
N LEU A 619 28.36 21.27 81.37
CA LEU A 619 29.49 20.34 81.40
C LEU A 619 29.12 18.98 80.80
N GLU A 620 27.87 18.54 80.96
CA GLU A 620 27.38 17.32 80.34
C GLU A 620 27.19 17.47 78.83
N ARG A 621 26.65 18.61 78.35
CA ARG A 621 26.52 18.89 76.92
C ARG A 621 27.87 18.91 76.20
N ILE A 622 28.86 19.59 76.78
CA ILE A 622 30.23 19.62 76.24
C ILE A 622 30.84 18.21 76.27
N SER A 623 30.67 17.46 77.36
CA SER A 623 31.15 16.08 77.46
C SER A 623 30.52 15.15 76.42
N ILE A 624 29.27 15.39 76.05
CA ILE A 624 28.55 14.66 74.99
C ILE A 624 29.11 15.04 73.62
N GLU A 625 29.20 16.33 73.27
CA GLU A 625 29.71 16.76 71.96
C GLU A 625 31.19 16.37 71.75
N PHE A 626 31.98 16.32 72.82
CA PHE A 626 33.41 16.02 72.80
C PHE A 626 33.73 14.55 73.08
N SER A 627 32.70 13.67 73.15
CA SER A 627 32.87 12.24 73.47
C SER A 627 33.77 11.48 72.47
N ASP A 628 33.89 12.01 71.25
CA ASP A 628 34.65 11.41 70.16
C ASP A 628 36.16 11.74 70.24
N ILE A 629 36.55 12.69 71.10
CA ILE A 629 37.93 13.14 71.27
C ILE A 629 38.64 12.16 72.22
N CYS A 630 39.54 11.33 71.67
CA CYS A 630 40.29 10.32 72.43
C CYS A 630 41.28 10.94 73.41
N CYS A 631 40.91 11.19 74.66
CA CYS A 631 41.87 11.56 75.71
C CYS A 631 42.88 10.41 75.88
N LYS A 632 44.15 10.66 75.54
CA LYS A 632 45.24 9.72 75.81
C LYS A 632 45.54 9.63 77.29
#